data_AF-A0A7V4HEP7-F1
#
_entry.id   AF-A0A7V4HEP7-F1
#
_cell.length_a   1.000
_cell.length_b   1.000
_cell.length_c   1.000
_cell.angle_alpha   90.00
_cell.angle_beta   90.00
_cell.angle_gamma   90.00
#
_symmetry.space_group_name_H-M   'P 1'
#
loop_
_entity.id
_entity.type
_entity.pdbx_description
1 polymer ?
#
loop_
_entity_poly.entity_id
_entity_poly.type
_entity_poly.pdbx_seq_one_letter_code
_entity_poly.pdbx_strand_id
1 'polypeptide(L)'
;MNPDFASEKLRKPCAGAILTSLLLVAAGTWGADRVTKNLFLDTGSGLRFESEGWSLASHGDRGWVSLKAGESEFLGVTPRRGAFAFLKKEQWFVRFPDRGLISHDEWVGRRGSVADGVNIVTLSPDWHSPSVELYLGANEKETQKAVMFLNEAVMFVRCGGNELNRAWMRQIVDRGSRTAVRARTAVAVHRDGCALVISCGKDSGDFEVAAIRDDSGAEQLAVLFPVKGFAPNIYRLELDAVARGENFALAPRFDVKSSDDPQPPFEGATLGVGNPVYSPDTKLDFGIVFGWLGPSPFSGAAELEIVHSLGEPRWSRATTDLVRTPDGLLRAEFKPRFGKPGIYEVWGRLLDAAG
;
A
#
# COMPACT_ATOMS: atom_id res chain seq x y z
N MET A 1 -23.43 51.99 14.41
CA MET A 1 -24.58 51.77 15.32
C MET A 1 -25.08 50.37 14.99
N ASN A 2 -24.83 49.29 15.73
CA ASN A 2 -24.53 49.10 17.16
C ASN A 2 -25.67 49.55 18.10
N PRO A 3 -26.06 48.76 19.12
CA PRO A 3 -26.29 47.30 19.11
C PRO A 3 -27.53 46.88 19.95
N ASP A 4 -27.60 45.59 20.31
CA ASP A 4 -28.54 44.91 21.21
C ASP A 4 -28.77 45.56 22.58
N PHE A 5 -29.99 45.33 23.12
CA PHE A 5 -30.29 45.15 24.55
C PHE A 5 -31.49 44.17 24.64
N ALA A 6 -31.69 43.26 25.59
CA ALA A 6 -30.90 42.51 26.60
C ALA A 6 -31.94 41.95 27.62
N SER A 7 -31.51 41.12 28.59
CA SER A 7 -32.30 40.52 29.70
C SER A 7 -33.27 39.39 29.30
N GLU A 8 -33.56 38.33 30.07
CA GLU A 8 -33.04 37.75 31.32
C GLU A 8 -33.62 36.30 31.47
N LYS A 9 -33.34 35.42 32.45
CA LYS A 9 -32.55 35.47 33.70
C LYS A 9 -31.91 34.10 34.03
N LEU A 10 -30.63 34.11 34.40
CA LEU A 10 -29.86 33.09 35.14
C LEU A 10 -30.62 32.27 36.20
N ARG A 11 -30.42 30.94 36.24
CA ARG A 11 -30.27 30.14 37.49
C ARG A 11 -29.30 28.94 37.36
N LYS A 12 -28.31 28.93 38.25
CA LYS A 12 -27.35 27.88 38.67
C LYS A 12 -27.01 28.22 40.15
N PRO A 13 -26.33 27.38 40.95
CA PRO A 13 -25.96 25.96 40.77
C PRO A 13 -26.30 25.09 42.03
N CYS A 14 -25.66 23.91 42.07
CA CYS A 14 -25.23 23.09 43.23
C CYS A 14 -26.07 21.83 43.53
N ALA A 15 -25.48 20.71 43.94
CA ALA A 15 -24.11 20.19 43.79
C ALA A 15 -24.16 18.67 44.09
N GLY A 16 -23.33 17.87 43.41
CA GLY A 16 -23.32 16.41 43.58
C GLY A 16 -22.20 15.78 42.78
N ALA A 17 -21.01 15.69 43.37
CA ALA A 17 -19.80 15.16 42.73
C ALA A 17 -19.74 13.61 42.83
N ILE A 18 -18.61 13.04 42.38
CA ILE A 18 -18.29 11.61 42.16
C ILE A 18 -18.71 11.18 40.74
N LEU A 19 -17.83 10.73 39.84
CA LEU A 19 -16.47 10.18 40.01
C LEU A 19 -15.46 10.75 38.98
N THR A 20 -14.25 11.06 39.44
CA THR A 20 -13.10 11.48 38.62
C THR A 20 -12.21 10.27 38.27
N SER A 21 -12.01 9.97 36.99
CA SER A 21 -10.94 9.11 36.38
C SER A 21 -11.23 8.99 34.88
N LEU A 22 -10.29 9.07 33.93
CA LEU A 22 -8.85 9.21 34.03
C LEU A 22 -8.35 9.99 32.78
N LEU A 23 -7.88 11.22 32.98
CA LEU A 23 -7.24 12.07 31.99
C LEU A 23 -6.07 12.74 32.72
N LEU A 24 -4.89 12.80 32.09
CA LEU A 24 -3.55 13.11 32.68
C LEU A 24 -2.77 11.94 33.31
N VAL A 25 -2.17 11.11 32.45
CA VAL A 25 -0.70 10.92 32.38
C VAL A 25 -0.36 10.83 30.87
N ALA A 26 0.57 11.57 30.27
CA ALA A 26 1.55 12.52 30.82
C ALA A 26 1.41 13.92 30.17
N ALA A 27 1.24 14.94 31.01
CA ALA A 27 1.75 16.28 30.72
C ALA A 27 3.06 16.44 31.51
N GLY A 28 4.18 16.39 30.79
CA GLY A 28 5.52 16.36 31.36
C GLY A 28 6.43 15.61 30.39
N THR A 29 7.27 16.25 29.60
CA THR A 29 7.83 17.61 29.73
C THR A 29 7.31 18.60 28.68
N TRP A 30 6.73 19.72 29.11
CA TRP A 30 6.44 20.85 28.22
C TRP A 30 7.68 21.73 28.08
N GLY A 31 8.51 21.43 27.09
CA GLY A 31 9.69 22.23 26.72
C GLY A 31 10.22 21.84 25.35
N ALA A 32 10.48 22.84 24.50
CA ALA A 32 11.18 22.79 23.19
C ALA A 32 10.61 21.92 22.03
N ASP A 33 10.02 20.74 22.27
CA ASP A 33 9.82 19.71 21.21
C ASP A 33 8.58 19.89 20.31
N ARG A 34 8.37 21.09 19.75
CA ARG A 34 7.54 21.30 18.53
C ARG A 34 8.43 21.50 17.29
N VAL A 35 9.47 20.67 17.19
CA VAL A 35 10.46 20.71 16.10
C VAL A 35 9.80 20.21 14.81
N THR A 36 9.45 21.17 13.94
CA THR A 36 9.36 21.07 12.47
C THR A 36 8.94 19.71 11.89
N LYS A 37 7.62 19.51 11.72
CA LYS A 37 7.10 18.51 10.77
C LYS A 37 7.68 18.78 9.36
N ASN A 38 7.94 17.73 8.60
CA ASN A 38 8.45 17.74 7.21
C ASN A 38 9.89 18.28 7.04
N LEU A 39 10.77 18.07 8.03
CA LEU A 39 12.18 18.44 7.95
C LEU A 39 13.10 17.22 8.06
N PHE A 40 14.22 17.21 7.33
CA PHE A 40 15.34 16.33 7.62
C PHE A 40 16.25 16.92 8.70
N LEU A 41 16.58 16.10 9.70
CA LEU A 41 17.50 16.41 10.79
C LEU A 41 18.74 15.51 10.69
N ASP A 42 19.95 16.06 10.80
CA ASP A 42 21.14 15.24 11.10
C ASP A 42 21.16 14.98 12.61
N THR A 43 21.28 13.70 12.98
CA THR A 43 21.26 13.24 14.37
C THR A 43 22.67 13.02 14.94
N GLY A 44 23.73 13.37 14.19
CA GLY A 44 25.12 13.02 14.50
C GLY A 44 25.47 11.54 14.26
N SER A 45 24.46 10.66 14.26
CA SER A 45 24.54 9.23 13.95
C SER A 45 23.88 8.83 12.62
N GLY A 46 23.19 9.75 11.93
CA GLY A 46 22.35 9.46 10.77
C GLY A 46 21.50 10.67 10.36
N LEU A 47 20.58 10.46 9.42
CA LEU A 47 19.53 11.42 9.08
C LEU A 47 18.18 10.90 9.56
N ARG A 48 17.28 11.78 10.00
CA ARG A 48 15.87 11.47 10.29
C ARG A 48 14.96 12.44 9.55
N PHE A 49 13.84 11.97 9.03
CA PHE A 49 12.75 12.80 8.53
C PHE A 49 11.42 12.29 9.10
N GLU A 50 10.52 13.20 9.43
CA GLU A 50 9.22 12.87 10.00
C GLU A 50 8.13 13.81 9.47
N SER A 51 7.03 13.21 9.05
CA SER A 51 5.84 13.89 8.54
C SER A 51 4.61 13.46 9.34
N GLU A 52 3.42 13.90 8.93
CA GLU A 52 2.17 13.54 9.60
C GLU A 52 1.78 12.06 9.49
N GLY A 53 2.17 11.38 8.40
CA GLY A 53 1.80 9.98 8.17
C GLY A 53 2.96 8.98 8.20
N TRP A 54 4.20 9.46 8.05
CA TRP A 54 5.34 8.59 7.75
C TRP A 54 6.70 9.19 8.11
N SER A 55 7.70 8.32 8.31
CA SER A 55 9.06 8.71 8.73
C SER A 55 10.16 7.95 8.01
N LEU A 56 11.33 8.58 7.86
CA LEU A 56 12.58 7.96 7.41
C LEU A 56 13.65 8.04 8.48
N ALA A 57 14.53 7.04 8.49
CA ALA A 57 15.82 7.15 9.18
C ALA A 57 16.96 6.51 8.36
N SER A 58 18.15 7.10 8.45
CA SER A 58 19.41 6.50 8.05
C SER A 58 20.34 6.32 9.26
N HIS A 59 21.36 5.49 9.12
CA HIS A 59 22.40 5.25 10.11
C HIS A 59 23.77 5.35 9.45
N GLY A 60 24.71 6.04 10.08
CA GLY A 60 25.97 6.50 9.50
C GLY A 60 26.74 5.45 8.71
N ASP A 61 26.91 4.24 9.23
CA ASP A 61 27.69 3.21 8.52
C ASP A 61 26.87 2.35 7.53
N ARG A 62 25.54 2.48 7.55
CA ARG A 62 24.59 1.54 6.90
C ARG A 62 23.69 2.18 5.84
N GLY A 63 23.62 3.50 5.76
CA GLY A 63 22.68 4.20 4.87
C GLY A 63 21.25 4.17 5.41
N TRP A 64 20.24 4.20 4.55
CA TRP A 64 18.83 4.16 4.96
C TRP A 64 18.49 2.87 5.72
N VAL A 65 17.80 3.00 6.85
CA VAL A 65 17.44 1.89 7.74
C VAL A 65 15.96 1.82 8.12
N SER A 66 15.15 2.83 7.79
CA SER A 66 13.71 2.83 8.10
C SER A 66 12.92 3.66 7.09
N LEU A 67 11.77 3.12 6.66
CA LEU A 67 10.66 3.81 5.99
C LEU A 67 9.38 3.28 6.64
N LYS A 68 8.76 4.09 7.50
CA LYS A 68 7.59 3.70 8.28
C LYS A 68 6.35 4.49 7.92
N ALA A 69 5.21 3.81 7.91
CA ALA A 69 3.87 4.39 7.96
C ALA A 69 3.21 4.04 9.31
N GLY A 70 3.22 4.97 10.27
CA GLY A 70 2.98 4.65 11.67
C GLY A 70 3.95 3.57 12.16
N GLU A 71 3.42 2.41 12.60
CA GLU A 71 4.25 1.27 13.03
C GLU A 71 4.66 0.30 11.90
N SER A 72 4.18 0.51 10.66
CA SER A 72 4.47 -0.39 9.53
C SER A 72 5.82 -0.07 8.90
N GLU A 73 6.84 -0.89 9.17
CA GLU A 73 8.17 -0.76 8.58
C GLU A 73 8.25 -1.48 7.23
N PHE A 74 8.68 -0.78 6.19
CA PHE A 74 8.82 -1.34 4.85
C PHE A 74 10.25 -1.79 4.52
N LEU A 75 11.26 -1.29 5.22
CA LEU A 75 12.66 -1.59 4.93
C LEU A 75 13.21 -2.79 5.72
N GLY A 76 13.93 -3.67 5.04
CA GLY A 76 14.58 -4.85 5.59
C GLY A 76 16.06 -4.59 5.88
N VAL A 77 16.41 -4.41 7.14
CA VAL A 77 17.79 -4.11 7.60
C VAL A 77 18.42 -5.28 8.34
N THR A 78 19.75 -5.27 8.45
CA THR A 78 20.49 -6.18 9.35
C THR A 78 21.46 -5.37 10.23
N PRO A 79 22.14 -6.00 11.21
CA PRO A 79 23.24 -5.37 11.91
C PRO A 79 24.42 -4.96 11.02
N ARG A 80 24.54 -5.53 9.81
CA ARG A 80 25.69 -5.33 8.90
C ARG A 80 25.42 -4.41 7.71
N ARG A 81 24.16 -4.29 7.28
CA ARG A 81 23.74 -3.47 6.12
C ARG A 81 22.47 -2.69 6.41
N GLY A 82 22.29 -1.58 5.70
CA GLY A 82 21.01 -0.91 5.63
C GLY A 82 20.02 -1.65 4.73
N ALA A 83 18.97 -0.92 4.39
CA ALA A 83 17.90 -1.37 3.51
C ALA A 83 18.30 -1.40 2.03
N PHE A 84 19.28 -0.58 1.66
CA PHE A 84 19.82 -0.51 0.31
C PHE A 84 21.19 -1.16 0.23
N ALA A 85 21.47 -1.80 -0.88
CA ALA A 85 22.78 -2.30 -1.26
C ALA A 85 22.96 -2.18 -2.78
N PHE A 86 24.21 -2.26 -3.26
CA PHE A 86 24.51 -2.34 -4.69
C PHE A 86 25.11 -3.71 -4.99
N LEU A 87 24.55 -4.40 -5.99
CA LEU A 87 25.03 -5.68 -6.49
C LEU A 87 25.76 -5.47 -7.81
N LYS A 88 27.07 -5.73 -7.81
CA LYS A 88 27.99 -5.46 -8.93
C LYS A 88 28.80 -6.73 -9.21
N LYS A 89 28.62 -7.36 -10.38
CA LYS A 89 29.33 -8.61 -10.75
C LYS A 89 29.30 -9.65 -9.61
N GLU A 90 28.11 -9.89 -9.06
CA GLU A 90 27.83 -10.79 -7.93
C GLU A 90 28.39 -10.36 -6.55
N GLN A 91 29.04 -9.19 -6.45
CA GLN A 91 29.56 -8.65 -5.19
C GLN A 91 28.62 -7.60 -4.58
N TRP A 92 28.48 -7.65 -3.25
CA TRP A 92 27.63 -6.76 -2.46
C TRP A 92 28.38 -5.55 -1.90
N PHE A 93 27.80 -4.36 -2.07
CA PHE A 93 28.28 -3.09 -1.52
C PHE A 93 27.18 -2.50 -0.63
N VAL A 94 27.46 -2.34 0.66
CA VAL A 94 26.43 -2.20 1.73
C VAL A 94 26.69 -1.08 2.75
N ARG A 95 27.79 -0.32 2.58
CA ARG A 95 28.19 0.75 3.52
C ARG A 95 27.98 2.09 2.85
N PHE A 96 27.52 3.08 3.62
CA PHE A 96 27.29 4.45 3.12
C PHE A 96 27.77 5.46 4.16
N PRO A 97 29.11 5.58 4.38
CA PRO A 97 29.69 6.41 5.45
C PRO A 97 29.36 7.90 5.30
N ASP A 98 29.16 8.38 4.07
CA ASP A 98 28.81 9.76 3.79
C ASP A 98 27.29 9.93 3.86
N ARG A 99 26.85 11.02 4.49
CA ARG A 99 25.45 11.43 4.52
C ARG A 99 25.34 12.94 4.50
N GLY A 100 24.24 13.47 3.98
CA GLY A 100 24.04 14.92 3.95
C GLY A 100 22.65 15.34 3.55
N LEU A 101 22.39 16.64 3.71
CA LEU A 101 21.18 17.31 3.25
C LEU A 101 21.50 18.02 1.93
N ILE A 102 20.84 17.64 0.84
CA ILE A 102 21.03 18.27 -0.47
C ILE A 102 19.91 19.29 -0.67
N SER A 103 20.17 20.53 -0.25
CA SER A 103 19.27 21.66 -0.49
C SER A 103 20.00 23.00 -0.60
N HIS A 104 19.40 23.96 -1.29
CA HIS A 104 19.77 25.38 -1.23
C HIS A 104 19.06 26.13 -0.09
N ASP A 105 18.18 25.43 0.64
CA ASP A 105 17.37 25.97 1.73
C ASP A 105 17.78 25.26 3.02
N GLU A 106 18.65 25.93 3.80
CA GLU A 106 19.24 25.42 5.04
C GLU A 106 18.18 25.01 6.09
N TRP A 107 16.98 25.59 6.01
CA TRP A 107 15.88 25.38 6.95
C TRP A 107 14.97 24.21 6.60
N VAL A 108 15.08 23.69 5.38
CA VAL A 108 14.08 22.79 4.79
C VAL A 108 14.69 21.44 4.36
N GLY A 109 16.00 21.39 4.07
CA GLY A 109 16.73 20.14 3.92
C GLY A 109 16.11 19.16 2.91
N ARG A 110 15.58 19.67 1.79
CA ARG A 110 14.61 18.99 0.88
C ARG A 110 14.93 17.55 0.45
N ARG A 111 16.18 17.11 0.57
CA ARG A 111 16.62 15.75 0.22
C ARG A 111 17.63 15.28 1.26
N GLY A 112 17.40 14.10 1.82
CA GLY A 112 18.46 13.36 2.50
C GLY A 112 19.23 12.50 1.50
N SER A 113 20.54 12.41 1.63
CA SER A 113 21.37 11.49 0.86
C SER A 113 22.29 10.66 1.76
N VAL A 114 22.61 9.45 1.28
CA VAL A 114 23.67 8.60 1.82
C VAL A 114 24.53 8.07 0.66
N ALA A 115 25.86 8.01 0.83
CA ALA A 115 26.81 7.69 -0.22
C ALA A 115 28.08 7.00 0.30
N ASP A 116 28.89 6.44 -0.61
CA ASP A 116 30.20 5.84 -0.33
C ASP A 116 31.32 6.36 -1.27
N GLY A 117 31.10 7.52 -1.89
CA GLY A 117 31.94 8.10 -2.94
C GLY A 117 31.75 7.48 -4.34
N VAL A 118 31.15 6.29 -4.46
CA VAL A 118 30.85 5.64 -5.75
C VAL A 118 29.35 5.54 -5.99
N ASN A 119 28.60 5.11 -4.98
CA ASN A 119 27.16 4.90 -4.98
C ASN A 119 26.48 6.00 -4.16
N ILE A 120 25.25 6.36 -4.54
CA ILE A 120 24.43 7.31 -3.81
C ILE A 120 22.96 6.87 -3.80
N VAL A 121 22.32 7.00 -2.64
CA VAL A 121 20.87 6.82 -2.46
C VAL A 121 20.30 8.09 -1.85
N THR A 122 19.49 8.80 -2.62
CA THR A 122 18.85 10.06 -2.20
C THR A 122 17.35 9.85 -2.08
N LEU A 123 16.77 10.32 -0.96
CA LEU A 123 15.33 10.34 -0.72
C LEU A 123 14.85 11.79 -0.63
N SER A 124 13.89 12.13 -1.48
CA SER A 124 13.30 13.45 -1.62
C SER A 124 11.79 13.37 -1.40
N PRO A 125 11.27 13.65 -0.19
CA PRO A 125 9.84 13.63 0.10
C PRO A 125 9.09 14.66 -0.75
N ASP A 126 7.87 14.32 -1.15
CA ASP A 126 6.91 15.29 -1.64
C ASP A 126 6.30 16.06 -0.44
N TRP A 127 6.01 17.33 -0.67
CA TRP A 127 5.40 18.25 0.28
C TRP A 127 3.87 18.19 0.26
N HIS A 128 3.30 17.63 -0.82
CA HIS A 128 1.86 17.62 -1.07
C HIS A 128 1.24 16.21 -1.09
N SER A 129 2.06 15.16 -1.03
CA SER A 129 1.61 13.76 -1.00
C SER A 129 2.47 12.92 -0.04
N PRO A 130 1.97 11.78 0.49
CA PRO A 130 2.75 10.84 1.27
C PRO A 130 3.65 9.98 0.36
N SER A 131 4.51 10.64 -0.43
CA SER A 131 5.40 10.00 -1.40
C SER A 131 6.84 10.53 -1.32
N VAL A 132 7.75 9.77 -1.92
CA VAL A 132 9.20 10.01 -1.93
C VAL A 132 9.72 9.74 -3.33
N GLU A 133 10.44 10.71 -3.89
CA GLU A 133 11.33 10.49 -5.01
C GLU A 133 12.62 9.81 -4.50
N LEU A 134 12.83 8.57 -4.92
CA LEU A 134 14.02 7.75 -4.72
C LEU A 134 14.94 7.93 -5.93
N TYR A 135 16.11 8.52 -5.72
CA TYR A 135 17.17 8.56 -6.73
C TYR A 135 18.30 7.60 -6.36
N LEU A 136 18.74 6.84 -7.35
CA LEU A 136 19.82 5.86 -7.25
C LEU A 136 20.92 6.20 -8.25
N GLY A 137 22.13 6.49 -7.75
CA GLY A 137 23.29 6.77 -8.59
C GLY A 137 24.41 5.77 -8.33
N ALA A 138 25.15 5.40 -9.39
CA ALA A 138 26.41 4.66 -9.27
C ALA A 138 27.40 5.25 -10.27
N ASN A 139 28.58 5.66 -9.82
CA ASN A 139 29.64 6.28 -10.62
C ASN A 139 30.41 5.23 -11.45
N GLU A 140 29.70 4.39 -12.18
CA GLU A 140 30.24 3.31 -13.00
C GLU A 140 29.60 3.24 -14.38
N LYS A 141 30.36 2.75 -15.36
CA LYS A 141 29.97 2.70 -16.78
C LYS A 141 29.04 1.52 -17.10
N GLU A 142 29.19 0.43 -16.36
CA GLU A 142 28.39 -0.78 -16.51
C GLU A 142 27.06 -0.65 -15.76
N THR A 143 26.01 -1.34 -16.24
CA THR A 143 24.73 -1.39 -15.53
C THR A 143 24.84 -2.31 -14.31
N GLN A 144 24.32 -1.85 -13.17
CA GLN A 144 24.34 -2.53 -11.89
C GLN A 144 22.92 -2.58 -11.30
N LYS A 145 22.73 -3.32 -10.21
CA LYS A 145 21.45 -3.37 -9.49
C LYS A 145 21.59 -2.68 -8.14
N ALA A 146 20.86 -1.58 -7.94
CA ALA A 146 20.58 -1.09 -6.60
C ALA A 146 19.42 -1.91 -6.05
N VAL A 147 19.60 -2.45 -4.86
CA VAL A 147 18.71 -3.44 -4.24
C VAL A 147 18.11 -2.82 -2.99
N MET A 148 16.79 -2.68 -2.95
CA MET A 148 16.04 -2.30 -1.76
C MET A 148 15.42 -3.56 -1.14
N PHE A 149 15.93 -3.97 0.01
CA PHE A 149 15.40 -5.08 0.78
C PHE A 149 14.14 -4.65 1.53
N LEU A 150 13.10 -5.49 1.48
CA LEU A 150 11.83 -5.25 2.15
C LEU A 150 11.79 -5.93 3.52
N ASN A 151 11.10 -5.32 4.47
CA ASN A 151 10.99 -5.82 5.84
C ASN A 151 10.37 -7.22 5.90
N GLU A 152 10.72 -8.03 6.91
CA GLU A 152 10.13 -9.36 7.13
C GLU A 152 8.59 -9.33 7.21
N ALA A 153 8.02 -8.23 7.73
CA ALA A 153 6.59 -8.01 7.84
C ALA A 153 5.91 -7.60 6.51
N VAL A 154 6.68 -7.25 5.45
CA VAL A 154 6.16 -7.20 4.07
C VAL A 154 6.01 -8.64 3.59
N MET A 155 4.77 -9.07 3.34
CA MET A 155 4.47 -10.48 3.05
C MET A 155 4.72 -10.83 1.58
N PHE A 156 4.26 -9.95 0.68
CA PHE A 156 4.34 -10.12 -0.76
C PHE A 156 4.36 -8.77 -1.48
N VAL A 157 4.73 -8.81 -2.76
CA VAL A 157 4.67 -7.68 -3.68
C VAL A 157 3.81 -8.07 -4.88
N ARG A 158 2.77 -7.28 -5.17
CA ARG A 158 2.01 -7.38 -6.42
C ARG A 158 2.75 -6.59 -7.51
N CYS A 159 2.94 -7.16 -8.68
CA CYS A 159 3.66 -6.56 -9.80
C CYS A 159 2.72 -6.28 -10.98
N GLY A 160 2.93 -5.13 -11.63
CA GLY A 160 2.17 -4.68 -12.80
C GLY A 160 3.05 -4.08 -13.90
N GLY A 161 2.59 -4.23 -15.13
CA GLY A 161 3.23 -3.71 -16.33
C GLY A 161 2.73 -2.32 -16.74
N ASN A 162 1.43 -2.07 -16.62
CA ASN A 162 0.76 -0.79 -16.98
C ASN A 162 -0.69 -0.69 -16.41
N GLU A 163 -1.09 -1.56 -15.49
CA GLU A 163 -2.45 -1.63 -14.96
C GLU A 163 -2.76 -0.41 -14.08
N LEU A 164 -3.66 0.47 -14.54
CA LEU A 164 -4.19 1.58 -13.73
C LEU A 164 -4.97 1.11 -12.48
N ASN A 165 -5.33 -0.17 -12.42
CA ASN A 165 -6.10 -0.75 -11.33
C ASN A 165 -5.33 -1.92 -10.68
N ARG A 166 -4.79 -1.65 -9.49
CA ARG A 166 -4.05 -2.58 -8.60
C ARG A 166 -4.71 -3.95 -8.40
N ALA A 167 -6.05 -4.02 -8.48
CA ALA A 167 -6.79 -5.27 -8.32
C ALA A 167 -6.43 -6.33 -9.38
N TRP A 168 -5.90 -5.90 -10.52
CA TRP A 168 -5.51 -6.77 -11.65
C TRP A 168 -4.01 -7.08 -11.71
N MET A 169 -3.21 -6.59 -10.76
CA MET A 169 -1.80 -6.96 -10.60
C MET A 169 -1.68 -8.41 -10.08
N ARG A 170 -1.80 -9.37 -11.00
CA ARG A 170 -1.87 -10.81 -10.71
C ARG A 170 -0.52 -11.47 -10.47
N GLN A 171 0.59 -10.84 -10.85
CA GLN A 171 1.93 -11.38 -10.60
C GLN A 171 2.32 -11.06 -9.15
N ILE A 172 2.45 -12.11 -8.33
CA ILE A 172 2.77 -11.99 -6.90
C ILE A 172 4.18 -12.53 -6.70
N VAL A 173 5.01 -11.77 -5.99
CA VAL A 173 6.33 -12.20 -5.53
C VAL A 173 6.36 -12.19 -4.02
N ASP A 174 6.71 -13.33 -3.43
CA ASP A 174 6.91 -13.56 -2.00
C ASP A 174 8.31 -14.14 -1.74
N ARG A 175 8.60 -14.54 -0.49
CA ARG A 175 9.90 -15.16 -0.14
C ARG A 175 10.07 -16.59 -0.67
N GLY A 176 9.01 -17.28 -1.06
CA GLY A 176 9.06 -18.61 -1.68
C GLY A 176 9.30 -18.58 -3.19
N SER A 177 9.07 -17.42 -3.81
CA SER A 177 9.12 -17.20 -5.25
C SER A 177 10.52 -17.42 -5.83
N ARG A 178 10.63 -18.24 -6.88
CA ARG A 178 11.91 -18.62 -7.50
C ARG A 178 12.26 -17.81 -8.76
N THR A 179 11.36 -16.97 -9.23
CA THR A 179 11.50 -16.18 -10.46
C THR A 179 11.40 -14.70 -10.14
N ALA A 180 12.35 -13.92 -10.64
CA ALA A 180 12.24 -12.46 -10.64
C ALA A 180 11.12 -12.01 -11.59
N VAL A 181 10.34 -11.01 -11.18
CA VAL A 181 9.28 -10.39 -11.99
C VAL A 181 9.68 -8.97 -12.33
N ARG A 182 9.65 -8.62 -13.61
CA ARG A 182 9.93 -7.25 -14.10
C ARG A 182 8.65 -6.42 -14.08
N ALA A 183 8.71 -5.21 -13.54
CA ALA A 183 7.55 -4.34 -13.32
C ALA A 183 7.88 -2.85 -13.55
N ARG A 184 6.86 -2.08 -13.92
CA ARG A 184 6.90 -0.60 -13.89
C ARG A 184 6.21 -0.02 -12.68
N THR A 185 5.24 -0.75 -12.13
CA THR A 185 4.57 -0.45 -10.87
C THR A 185 4.47 -1.72 -10.05
N ALA A 186 4.73 -1.63 -8.75
CA ALA A 186 4.56 -2.71 -7.82
C ALA A 186 3.96 -2.21 -6.50
N VAL A 187 3.29 -3.08 -5.76
CA VAL A 187 2.66 -2.76 -4.47
C VAL A 187 3.13 -3.77 -3.43
N ALA A 188 4.02 -3.35 -2.55
CA ALA A 188 4.54 -4.13 -1.43
C ALA A 188 3.56 -4.06 -0.25
N VAL A 189 3.00 -5.21 0.15
CA VAL A 189 1.94 -5.27 1.16
C VAL A 189 2.49 -5.78 2.49
N HIS A 190 2.37 -4.94 3.53
CA HIS A 190 2.71 -5.26 4.91
C HIS A 190 1.61 -6.11 5.56
N ARG A 191 1.98 -6.92 6.56
CA ARG A 191 1.10 -7.88 7.24
C ARG A 191 -0.18 -7.31 7.86
N ASP A 192 -0.24 -5.99 8.06
CA ASP A 192 -1.41 -5.27 8.61
C ASP A 192 -2.24 -4.55 7.53
N GLY A 193 -1.94 -4.82 6.25
CA GLY A 193 -2.62 -4.30 5.07
C GLY A 193 -2.17 -2.91 4.63
N CYS A 194 -1.28 -2.25 5.38
CA CYS A 194 -0.58 -1.07 4.88
C CYS A 194 0.28 -1.46 3.66
N ALA A 195 0.36 -0.61 2.64
CA ALA A 195 1.11 -0.92 1.43
C ALA A 195 1.95 0.25 0.93
N LEU A 196 3.06 -0.09 0.28
CA LEU A 196 3.97 0.83 -0.37
C LEU A 196 3.92 0.58 -1.88
N VAL A 197 3.44 1.57 -2.63
CA VAL A 197 3.49 1.62 -4.09
C VAL A 197 4.90 2.03 -4.52
N ILE A 198 5.44 1.33 -5.50
CA ILE A 198 6.77 1.55 -6.06
C ILE A 198 6.60 1.70 -7.56
N SER A 199 7.02 2.82 -8.13
CA SER A 199 6.84 3.10 -9.57
C SER A 199 8.07 3.70 -10.24
N CYS A 200 8.26 3.40 -11.51
CA CYS A 200 9.31 3.99 -12.35
C CYS A 200 8.97 5.44 -12.73
N GLY A 201 9.97 6.32 -12.63
CA GLY A 201 9.94 7.59 -13.34
C GLY A 201 9.80 7.39 -14.86
N LYS A 202 9.34 8.44 -15.56
CA LYS A 202 9.09 8.41 -17.01
C LYS A 202 10.30 7.93 -17.81
N ASP A 203 11.48 8.46 -17.47
CA ASP A 203 12.74 8.22 -18.19
C ASP A 203 13.58 7.11 -17.52
N SER A 204 13.02 6.40 -16.54
CA SER A 204 13.67 5.35 -15.77
C SER A 204 13.26 3.95 -16.25
N GLY A 205 14.21 3.02 -16.19
CA GLY A 205 14.00 1.63 -16.58
C GLY A 205 13.05 0.90 -15.63
N ASP A 206 12.41 -0.15 -16.14
CA ASP A 206 11.64 -1.09 -15.33
C ASP A 206 12.55 -1.75 -14.28
N PHE A 207 12.02 -1.99 -13.08
CA PHE A 207 12.74 -2.72 -12.03
C PHE A 207 12.33 -4.19 -11.99
N GLU A 208 13.09 -4.99 -11.24
CA GLU A 208 12.73 -6.37 -10.92
C GLU A 208 12.29 -6.49 -9.46
N VAL A 209 11.42 -7.44 -9.15
CA VAL A 209 11.06 -7.86 -7.80
C VAL A 209 11.36 -9.35 -7.66
N ALA A 210 12.06 -9.74 -6.60
CA ALA A 210 12.50 -11.13 -6.41
C ALA A 210 12.75 -11.46 -4.93
N ALA A 211 12.68 -12.74 -4.59
CA ALA A 211 13.38 -13.27 -3.42
C ALA A 211 14.85 -13.50 -3.81
N ILE A 212 15.78 -12.89 -3.07
CA ILE A 212 17.22 -12.92 -3.36
C ILE A 212 18.00 -13.23 -2.08
N ARG A 213 19.20 -13.80 -2.22
CA ARG A 213 20.11 -14.00 -1.08
C ARG A 213 20.96 -12.77 -0.85
N ASP A 214 20.93 -12.24 0.35
CA ASP A 214 21.80 -11.12 0.75
C ASP A 214 23.21 -11.57 1.15
N ASP A 215 24.02 -10.65 1.67
CA ASP A 215 25.39 -10.88 2.13
C ASP A 215 25.48 -11.82 3.36
N SER A 216 24.37 -12.07 4.06
CA SER A 216 24.27 -13.07 5.12
C SER A 216 23.86 -14.45 4.61
N GLY A 217 23.44 -14.56 3.34
CA GLY A 217 22.91 -15.78 2.73
C GLY A 217 21.41 -16.00 2.97
N ALA A 218 20.73 -15.11 3.69
CA ALA A 218 19.30 -15.20 3.94
C ALA A 218 18.49 -14.82 2.69
N GLU A 219 17.41 -15.57 2.40
CA GLU A 219 16.47 -15.22 1.32
C GLU A 219 15.56 -14.07 1.78
N GLN A 220 15.67 -12.93 1.10
CA GLN A 220 15.00 -11.66 1.38
C GLN A 220 14.17 -11.24 0.18
N LEU A 221 12.95 -10.75 0.42
CA LEU A 221 12.14 -10.13 -0.62
C LEU A 221 12.70 -8.73 -0.91
N ALA A 222 12.96 -8.43 -2.18
CA ALA A 222 13.64 -7.19 -2.56
C ALA A 222 13.15 -6.65 -3.92
N VAL A 223 13.37 -5.34 -4.10
CA VAL A 223 13.21 -4.64 -5.37
C VAL A 223 14.58 -4.27 -5.91
N LEU A 224 14.86 -4.66 -7.15
CA LEU A 224 16.15 -4.50 -7.81
C LEU A 224 16.00 -3.49 -8.96
N PHE A 225 16.48 -2.29 -8.71
CA PHE A 225 16.47 -1.18 -9.65
C PHE A 225 17.71 -1.23 -10.54
N PRO A 226 17.57 -1.18 -11.88
CA PRO A 226 18.71 -0.95 -12.75
C PRO A 226 19.28 0.45 -12.51
N VAL A 227 20.60 0.53 -12.37
CA VAL A 227 21.37 1.77 -12.20
C VAL A 227 22.53 1.76 -13.18
N LYS A 228 22.72 2.86 -13.91
CA LYS A 228 23.86 3.04 -14.82
C LYS A 228 24.33 4.49 -14.80
N GLY A 229 25.56 4.74 -14.33
CA GLY A 229 26.08 6.09 -14.19
C GLY A 229 25.18 7.00 -13.34
N PHE A 230 25.27 8.29 -13.62
CA PHE A 230 24.35 9.32 -13.11
C PHE A 230 23.16 9.56 -14.06
N ALA A 231 22.67 8.53 -14.75
CA ALA A 231 21.41 8.58 -15.49
C ALA A 231 20.22 8.91 -14.55
N PRO A 232 19.05 9.34 -15.07
CA PRO A 232 17.85 9.53 -14.27
C PRO A 232 17.25 8.17 -13.84
N ASN A 233 17.89 7.50 -12.89
CA ASN A 233 17.34 6.31 -12.21
C ASN A 233 16.46 6.79 -11.04
N ILE A 234 15.31 7.38 -11.40
CA ILE A 234 14.36 8.02 -10.49
C ILE A 234 13.13 7.13 -10.35
N TYR A 235 12.80 6.80 -9.12
CA TYR A 235 11.66 5.97 -8.76
C TYR A 235 10.80 6.72 -7.75
N ARG A 236 9.53 6.38 -7.63
CA ARG A 236 8.65 6.91 -6.59
C ARG A 236 8.20 5.81 -5.65
N LEU A 237 8.36 6.07 -4.36
CA LEU A 237 7.80 5.29 -3.26
C LEU A 237 6.61 6.09 -2.73
N GLU A 238 5.42 5.51 -2.65
CA GLU A 238 4.20 6.19 -2.23
C GLU A 238 3.40 5.29 -1.29
N LEU A 239 2.91 5.83 -0.18
CA LEU A 239 2.05 5.06 0.71
C LEU A 239 0.67 4.93 0.09
N ASP A 240 0.19 3.68 -0.05
CA ASP A 240 -1.10 3.42 -0.66
C ASP A 240 -2.21 3.95 0.26
N ALA A 241 -2.99 4.91 -0.24
CA ALA A 241 -4.08 5.56 0.50
C ALA A 241 -5.33 4.68 0.65
N VAL A 242 -5.26 3.45 0.14
CA VAL A 242 -6.33 2.47 0.04
C VAL A 242 -6.61 1.78 1.37
N ALA A 243 -7.87 1.36 1.58
CA ALA A 243 -8.27 0.59 2.75
C ALA A 243 -7.46 -0.71 2.87
N ARG A 244 -6.91 -0.95 4.07
CA ARG A 244 -5.94 -2.02 4.35
C ARG A 244 -6.39 -3.42 3.88
N GLY A 245 -7.68 -3.74 4.02
CA GLY A 245 -8.26 -5.01 3.57
C GLY A 245 -8.20 -5.23 2.06
N GLU A 246 -8.34 -4.17 1.23
CA GLU A 246 -8.27 -4.28 -0.23
C GLU A 246 -6.87 -4.69 -0.73
N ASN A 247 -5.82 -4.43 0.05
CA ASN A 247 -4.46 -4.82 -0.34
C ASN A 247 -4.21 -6.34 -0.29
N PHE A 248 -5.08 -7.08 0.39
CA PHE A 248 -5.08 -8.54 0.41
C PHE A 248 -6.03 -9.17 -0.62
N ALA A 249 -6.96 -8.40 -1.19
CA ALA A 249 -7.85 -8.87 -2.24
C ALA A 249 -7.12 -8.96 -3.59
N LEU A 250 -7.31 -10.08 -4.30
CA LEU A 250 -6.67 -10.36 -5.58
C LEU A 250 -7.73 -10.65 -6.65
N ALA A 251 -7.64 -9.94 -7.78
CA ALA A 251 -8.52 -10.08 -8.94
C ALA A 251 -10.01 -10.25 -8.58
N PRO A 252 -10.59 -9.42 -7.68
CA PRO A 252 -12.02 -9.45 -7.39
C PRO A 252 -12.80 -9.24 -8.69
N ARG A 253 -13.66 -10.20 -9.00
CA ARG A 253 -14.56 -10.15 -10.14
C ARG A 253 -15.96 -10.53 -9.71
N PHE A 254 -16.92 -9.97 -10.43
CA PHE A 254 -18.29 -10.45 -10.39
C PHE A 254 -18.42 -11.64 -11.35
N ASP A 255 -19.20 -12.65 -10.98
CA ASP A 255 -19.52 -13.83 -11.80
C ASP A 255 -21.04 -14.02 -11.78
N VAL A 256 -21.70 -14.07 -12.93
CA VAL A 256 -23.15 -14.38 -13.01
C VAL A 256 -23.33 -15.72 -13.72
N LYS A 257 -24.08 -16.64 -13.10
CA LYS A 257 -24.45 -17.93 -13.69
C LYS A 257 -25.97 -18.01 -13.85
N SER A 258 -26.43 -18.51 -14.99
CA SER A 258 -27.82 -18.88 -15.23
C SER A 258 -27.97 -20.40 -15.09
N SER A 259 -29.10 -20.88 -14.55
CA SER A 259 -29.45 -22.31 -14.67
C SER A 259 -29.86 -22.71 -16.09
N ASP A 260 -30.23 -21.73 -16.91
CA ASP A 260 -30.93 -21.93 -18.18
C ASP A 260 -30.01 -21.74 -19.39
N ASP A 261 -28.80 -21.21 -19.19
CA ASP A 261 -27.78 -21.04 -20.21
C ASP A 261 -26.44 -21.66 -19.73
N PRO A 262 -26.06 -22.84 -20.24
CA PRO A 262 -24.84 -23.54 -19.84
C PRO A 262 -23.59 -23.07 -20.60
N GLN A 263 -23.66 -21.99 -21.40
CA GLN A 263 -22.49 -21.51 -22.13
C GLN A 263 -21.36 -21.05 -21.20
N PRO A 264 -20.09 -21.28 -21.57
CA PRO A 264 -18.96 -20.76 -20.80
C PRO A 264 -19.01 -19.22 -20.77
N PRO A 265 -18.56 -18.58 -19.67
CA PRO A 265 -18.58 -17.13 -19.55
C PRO A 265 -17.73 -16.51 -20.67
N PHE A 266 -18.34 -15.63 -21.45
CA PHE A 266 -17.62 -14.80 -22.41
C PHE A 266 -16.93 -13.65 -21.66
N GLU A 267 -15.79 -13.16 -22.14
CA GLU A 267 -15.17 -11.93 -21.59
C GLU A 267 -16.00 -10.71 -22.02
N GLY A 268 -17.06 -10.43 -21.27
CA GLY A 268 -17.97 -9.30 -21.48
C GLY A 268 -17.32 -7.94 -21.22
N ALA A 269 -17.80 -6.90 -21.91
CA ALA A 269 -17.18 -5.58 -21.99
C ALA A 269 -17.26 -4.70 -20.71
N THR A 270 -17.70 -5.25 -19.57
CA THR A 270 -17.73 -4.57 -18.27
C THR A 270 -17.40 -5.56 -17.15
N LEU A 271 -16.59 -5.10 -16.19
CA LEU A 271 -16.02 -5.80 -15.02
C LEU A 271 -16.83 -7.03 -14.52
N GLY A 272 -16.61 -8.19 -15.13
CA GLY A 272 -17.11 -9.51 -14.68
C GLY A 272 -18.47 -9.99 -15.20
N VAL A 273 -19.26 -9.19 -15.95
CA VAL A 273 -20.59 -9.65 -16.38
C VAL A 273 -20.50 -10.51 -17.66
N GLY A 274 -20.45 -11.83 -17.48
CA GLY A 274 -20.18 -12.79 -18.55
C GLY A 274 -21.34 -13.11 -19.52
N ASN A 275 -22.62 -12.96 -19.12
CA ASN A 275 -23.79 -13.25 -19.97
C ASN A 275 -25.05 -12.46 -19.51
N PRO A 276 -25.46 -11.37 -20.21
CA PRO A 276 -26.55 -10.50 -19.77
C PRO A 276 -27.89 -10.71 -20.55
N VAL A 277 -28.38 -11.95 -20.65
CA VAL A 277 -29.73 -12.23 -21.20
C VAL A 277 -30.57 -12.98 -20.17
N TYR A 278 -31.66 -12.35 -19.72
CA TYR A 278 -32.49 -12.84 -18.61
C TYR A 278 -33.96 -12.90 -19.04
N SER A 279 -34.60 -14.05 -18.86
CA SER A 279 -36.06 -14.22 -19.01
C SER A 279 -36.77 -14.00 -17.67
N PRO A 280 -38.09 -13.75 -17.65
CA PRO A 280 -38.84 -13.50 -16.41
C PRO A 280 -38.70 -14.56 -15.31
N ASP A 281 -38.46 -15.82 -15.69
CA ASP A 281 -38.31 -16.97 -14.77
C ASP A 281 -36.85 -17.42 -14.57
N THR A 282 -35.87 -16.74 -15.18
CA THR A 282 -34.47 -17.17 -15.15
C THR A 282 -33.87 -17.07 -13.74
N LYS A 283 -33.36 -18.21 -13.25
CA LYS A 283 -32.67 -18.26 -11.95
C LYS A 283 -31.21 -17.89 -12.14
N LEU A 284 -30.84 -16.76 -11.55
CA LEU A 284 -29.50 -16.23 -11.56
C LEU A 284 -28.80 -16.46 -10.22
N ASP A 285 -27.61 -17.02 -10.29
CA ASP A 285 -26.65 -17.14 -9.20
C ASP A 285 -25.53 -16.11 -9.43
N PHE A 286 -25.52 -15.06 -8.61
CA PHE A 286 -24.49 -14.04 -8.63
C PHE A 286 -23.41 -14.42 -7.64
N GLY A 287 -22.16 -14.21 -8.02
CA GLY A 287 -20.98 -14.49 -7.21
C GLY A 287 -20.05 -13.30 -7.17
N ILE A 288 -19.52 -12.95 -6.00
CA ILE A 288 -18.29 -12.17 -5.91
C ILE A 288 -17.16 -13.16 -5.72
N VAL A 289 -16.26 -13.27 -6.70
CA VAL A 289 -15.12 -14.18 -6.69
C VAL A 289 -13.83 -13.40 -6.51
N PHE A 290 -12.99 -13.80 -5.55
CA PHE A 290 -11.74 -13.11 -5.24
C PHE A 290 -10.69 -14.07 -4.66
N GLY A 291 -9.42 -13.80 -4.94
CA GLY A 291 -8.32 -14.37 -4.18
C GLY A 291 -8.08 -13.57 -2.89
N TRP A 292 -7.59 -14.23 -1.84
CA TRP A 292 -7.26 -13.60 -0.57
C TRP A 292 -5.83 -13.95 -0.16
N LEU A 293 -5.01 -12.91 0.03
CA LEU A 293 -3.59 -13.00 0.37
C LEU A 293 -3.29 -12.56 1.82
N GLY A 294 -4.32 -12.38 2.65
CA GLY A 294 -4.16 -11.94 4.04
C GLY A 294 -3.48 -12.99 4.92
N PRO A 295 -2.84 -12.57 6.04
CA PRO A 295 -2.12 -13.46 6.96
C PRO A 295 -3.03 -14.46 7.69
N SER A 296 -4.32 -14.15 7.76
CA SER A 296 -5.38 -15.00 8.31
C SER A 296 -6.41 -15.29 7.21
N PRO A 297 -7.18 -16.39 7.29
CA PRO A 297 -8.33 -16.61 6.43
C PRO A 297 -9.27 -15.39 6.43
N PHE A 298 -9.89 -15.07 5.29
CA PHE A 298 -10.83 -13.96 5.21
C PHE A 298 -11.98 -14.15 6.21
N SER A 299 -12.25 -13.12 7.00
CA SER A 299 -13.39 -13.01 7.91
C SER A 299 -14.10 -11.71 7.63
N GLY A 300 -15.38 -11.77 7.28
CA GLY A 300 -16.14 -10.61 6.81
C GLY A 300 -17.46 -11.01 6.17
N ALA A 301 -18.08 -10.08 5.46
CA ALA A 301 -19.33 -10.29 4.73
C ALA A 301 -19.20 -9.90 3.26
N ALA A 302 -20.20 -10.26 2.47
CA ALA A 302 -20.34 -9.77 1.10
C ALA A 302 -21.74 -9.18 0.92
N GLU A 303 -21.81 -8.02 0.27
CA GLU A 303 -23.05 -7.31 -0.01
C GLU A 303 -23.25 -7.15 -1.51
N LEU A 304 -24.50 -7.34 -1.93
CA LEU A 304 -24.96 -7.19 -3.29
C LEU A 304 -26.06 -6.12 -3.33
N GLU A 305 -25.84 -5.07 -4.09
CA GLU A 305 -26.80 -4.01 -4.36
C GLU A 305 -27.25 -4.13 -5.82
N ILE A 306 -28.57 -4.23 -6.06
CA ILE A 306 -29.14 -4.35 -7.41
C ILE A 306 -30.09 -3.19 -7.64
N VAL A 307 -29.81 -2.39 -8.67
CA VAL A 307 -30.61 -1.23 -9.06
C VAL A 307 -31.53 -1.63 -10.22
N HIS A 308 -32.84 -1.45 -10.05
CA HIS A 308 -33.82 -1.68 -11.11
C HIS A 308 -33.89 -0.47 -12.04
N SER A 309 -34.12 -0.66 -13.34
CA SER A 309 -34.32 0.41 -14.34
C SER A 309 -35.56 1.30 -14.11
N LEU A 310 -36.29 1.07 -13.01
CA LEU A 310 -37.46 1.84 -12.58
C LEU A 310 -37.22 2.55 -11.23
N GLY A 311 -35.99 2.55 -10.70
CA GLY A 311 -35.52 3.53 -9.71
C GLY A 311 -35.04 2.97 -8.36
N GLU A 312 -35.72 2.01 -7.75
CA GLU A 312 -35.42 1.62 -6.36
C GLU A 312 -34.27 0.57 -6.27
N PRO A 313 -33.20 0.84 -5.50
CA PRO A 313 -32.15 -0.13 -5.22
C PRO A 313 -32.63 -1.20 -4.23
N ARG A 314 -32.24 -2.45 -4.45
CA ARG A 314 -32.51 -3.59 -3.57
C ARG A 314 -31.21 -4.18 -3.06
N TRP A 315 -31.10 -4.27 -1.74
CA TRP A 315 -29.94 -4.82 -1.05
C TRP A 315 -30.15 -6.29 -0.73
N SER A 316 -29.13 -7.11 -0.93
CA SER A 316 -29.04 -8.51 -0.54
C SER A 316 -27.69 -8.74 0.12
N ARG A 317 -27.67 -8.97 1.43
CA ARG A 317 -26.47 -9.30 2.18
C ARG A 317 -26.35 -10.81 2.31
N ALA A 318 -25.22 -11.37 1.86
CA ALA A 318 -24.88 -12.76 2.11
C ALA A 318 -24.01 -12.84 3.36
N THR A 319 -24.47 -13.60 4.36
CA THR A 319 -23.65 -13.94 5.53
C THR A 319 -22.84 -15.20 5.28
N THR A 320 -21.53 -14.99 5.15
CA THR A 320 -20.44 -15.84 5.66
C THR A 320 -20.20 -17.25 5.12
N ASP A 321 -21.01 -17.81 4.23
CA ASP A 321 -20.67 -19.07 3.54
C ASP A 321 -19.85 -18.81 2.26
N LEU A 322 -18.59 -18.41 2.43
CA LEU A 322 -17.64 -18.31 1.32
C LEU A 322 -17.26 -19.71 0.81
N VAL A 323 -17.74 -20.05 -0.38
CA VAL A 323 -17.42 -21.30 -1.05
C VAL A 323 -16.04 -21.20 -1.70
N ARG A 324 -15.17 -22.21 -1.55
CA ARG A 324 -13.94 -22.29 -2.35
C ARG A 324 -14.27 -22.76 -3.76
N THR A 325 -13.83 -22.01 -4.76
CA THR A 325 -13.95 -22.40 -6.17
C THR A 325 -12.90 -23.48 -6.53
N PRO A 326 -13.06 -24.20 -7.66
CA PRO A 326 -12.10 -25.23 -8.08
C PRO A 326 -10.68 -24.71 -8.33
N ASP A 327 -10.53 -23.44 -8.70
CA ASP A 327 -9.25 -22.71 -8.84
C ASP A 327 -8.72 -22.12 -7.50
N GLY A 328 -9.36 -22.45 -6.37
CA GLY A 328 -8.89 -22.12 -5.02
C GLY A 328 -9.27 -20.74 -4.49
N LEU A 329 -9.96 -19.93 -5.30
CA LEU A 329 -10.48 -18.61 -4.92
C LEU A 329 -11.68 -18.74 -3.96
N LEU A 330 -12.10 -17.62 -3.37
CA LEU A 330 -13.28 -17.51 -2.53
C LEU A 330 -14.45 -16.96 -3.35
N ARG A 331 -15.64 -17.53 -3.20
CA ARG A 331 -16.90 -17.10 -3.85
C ARG A 331 -17.96 -16.84 -2.79
N ALA A 332 -18.43 -15.60 -2.71
CA ALA A 332 -19.68 -15.27 -2.02
C ALA A 332 -20.85 -15.45 -2.99
N GLU A 333 -21.77 -16.39 -2.72
CA GLU A 333 -22.94 -16.64 -3.57
C GLU A 333 -24.18 -15.86 -3.12
N PHE A 334 -24.94 -15.35 -4.10
CA PHE A 334 -26.18 -14.62 -3.91
C PHE A 334 -27.24 -15.13 -4.90
N LYS A 335 -28.41 -15.50 -4.38
CA LYS A 335 -29.53 -16.05 -5.18
C LYS A 335 -30.77 -15.14 -5.05
N PRO A 336 -30.69 -13.88 -5.50
CA PRO A 336 -31.80 -12.92 -5.44
C PRO A 336 -32.93 -13.39 -6.36
N ARG A 337 -34.18 -13.11 -5.96
CA ARG A 337 -35.36 -13.40 -6.78
C ARG A 337 -35.90 -12.11 -7.40
N PHE A 338 -35.88 -12.05 -8.73
CA PHE A 338 -36.46 -10.93 -9.47
C PHE A 338 -37.96 -11.14 -9.64
N GLY A 339 -38.76 -10.16 -9.18
CA GLY A 339 -40.22 -10.15 -9.39
C GLY A 339 -40.66 -9.28 -10.56
N LYS A 340 -39.72 -8.63 -11.27
CA LYS A 340 -39.93 -7.73 -12.41
C LYS A 340 -38.69 -7.74 -13.31
N PRO A 341 -38.83 -7.60 -14.64
CA PRO A 341 -37.70 -7.43 -15.56
C PRO A 341 -37.18 -5.99 -15.54
N GLY A 342 -35.86 -5.83 -15.76
CA GLY A 342 -35.20 -4.52 -15.86
C GLY A 342 -34.17 -4.27 -14.77
N ILE A 343 -33.05 -4.99 -14.80
CA ILE A 343 -31.87 -4.66 -14.00
C ILE A 343 -31.11 -3.55 -14.75
N TYR A 344 -30.81 -2.45 -14.06
CA TYR A 344 -30.00 -1.34 -14.59
C TYR A 344 -28.53 -1.50 -14.22
N GLU A 345 -28.25 -1.80 -12.95
CA GLU A 345 -26.91 -1.83 -12.40
C GLU A 345 -26.82 -2.84 -11.24
N VAL A 346 -25.64 -3.39 -11.01
CA VAL A 346 -25.35 -4.31 -9.91
C VAL A 346 -23.99 -3.98 -9.32
N TRP A 347 -23.94 -3.74 -8.01
CA TRP A 347 -22.70 -3.51 -7.25
C TRP A 347 -22.45 -4.65 -6.28
N GLY A 348 -21.21 -5.14 -6.24
CA GLY A 348 -20.73 -6.07 -5.22
C GLY A 348 -19.72 -5.39 -4.30
N ARG A 349 -19.82 -5.64 -2.99
CA ARG A 349 -18.87 -5.15 -1.98
C ARG A 349 -18.41 -6.31 -1.11
N LEU A 350 -17.11 -6.34 -0.82
CA LEU A 350 -16.54 -7.19 0.22
C LEU A 350 -16.33 -6.29 1.45
N LEU A 351 -16.87 -6.72 2.57
CA LEU A 351 -16.71 -6.06 3.87
C LEU A 351 -15.81 -6.94 4.71
N ASP A 352 -14.74 -6.40 5.29
CA ASP A 352 -13.88 -7.17 6.19
C ASP A 352 -14.46 -7.21 7.61
N ALA A 353 -13.68 -7.64 8.61
CA ALA A 353 -14.16 -7.72 9.99
C ALA A 353 -14.44 -6.33 10.62
N ALA A 354 -13.90 -5.24 10.06
CA ALA A 354 -14.13 -3.87 10.51
C ALA A 354 -15.33 -3.19 9.85
N GLY A 355 -15.83 -3.74 8.72
CA GLY A 355 -16.96 -3.20 7.93
C GLY A 355 -16.51 -2.73 6.55
#